data_AF-A0A849EGL9-F1
#
_entry.id   AF-A0A849EGL9-F1
#
_cell.length_a   1.000
_cell.length_b   1.000
_cell.length_c   1.000
_cell.angle_alpha   90.00
_cell.angle_beta   90.00
_cell.angle_gamma   90.00
#
_symmetry.space_group_name_H-M   'P 1'
#
loop_
_entity.id
_entity.type
_entity.pdbx_description
1 polymer ?
#
loop_
_entity_poly.entity_id
_entity_poly.type
_entity_poly.pdbx_seq_one_letter_code
_entity_poly.pdbx_strand_id
1 'polypeptide(L)'
;LEGTPTLTGKTPRQRAVTSMMQRRAEAGLLDAVAAYFHHATPGLGPDIEKQQCEPWGRLQRDRAVDGMRYLDKVLADQPYIAGDDFSVADITAFAGLAFADFARIDVPADCANLKAWHQKVAQRPSIAG
;
A
#
# COMPACT_ATOMS: atom_id res chain seq x y z
N LEU A 1 -0.69 -16.35 21.76
CA LEU A 1 -0.48 -16.65 20.32
C LEU A 1 0.70 -17.62 20.25
N GLU A 2 0.44 -18.88 19.94
CA GLU A 2 1.49 -19.89 19.76
C GLU A 2 2.14 -19.74 18.36
N GLY A 3 3.46 -19.91 18.26
CA GLY A 3 4.23 -19.85 17.01
C GLY A 3 5.23 -18.69 16.92
N THR A 4 6.28 -18.88 16.12
CA THR A 4 7.28 -17.83 15.81
C THR A 4 6.65 -16.78 14.87
N PRO A 5 6.74 -15.47 15.17
CA PRO A 5 6.15 -14.44 14.33
C PRO A 5 6.80 -14.43 12.93
N THR A 6 6.00 -14.61 11.88
CA THR A 6 6.46 -14.68 10.49
C THR A 6 6.19 -13.42 9.68
N LEU A 7 5.21 -12.59 10.08
CA LEU A 7 4.80 -11.40 9.33
C LEU A 7 5.26 -10.08 9.95
N THR A 8 5.69 -10.10 11.21
CA THR A 8 6.00 -8.90 12.00
C THR A 8 7.46 -8.82 12.43
N GLY A 9 8.31 -9.73 11.96
CA GLY A 9 9.75 -9.79 12.25
C GLY A 9 10.13 -10.69 13.43
N LYS A 10 11.25 -11.42 13.29
CA LYS A 10 11.75 -12.38 14.30
C LYS A 10 12.79 -11.77 15.24
N THR A 11 13.51 -10.74 14.77
CA THR A 11 14.51 -9.99 15.57
C THR A 11 14.03 -8.57 15.84
N PRO A 12 14.58 -7.86 16.86
CA PRO A 12 14.26 -6.45 17.10
C PRO A 12 14.43 -5.56 15.86
N ARG A 13 15.51 -5.77 15.09
CA ARG A 13 15.76 -5.04 13.85
C ARG A 13 14.69 -5.32 12.79
N GLN A 14 14.36 -6.60 12.56
CA GLN A 14 13.33 -6.98 11.58
C GLN A 14 11.96 -6.39 11.94
N ARG A 15 11.60 -6.41 13.23
CA ARG A 15 10.36 -5.78 13.72
C ARG A 15 10.34 -4.30 13.42
N ALA A 16 11.42 -3.58 13.74
CA ALA A 16 11.53 -2.15 13.50
C ALA A 16 11.43 -1.80 11.99
N VAL A 17 12.15 -2.53 11.13
CA VAL A 17 12.09 -2.32 9.67
C VAL A 17 10.71 -2.64 9.11
N THR A 18 10.09 -3.74 9.55
CA THR A 18 8.75 -4.14 9.11
C THR A 18 7.72 -3.09 9.50
N SER A 19 7.72 -2.63 10.76
CA SER A 19 6.81 -1.59 11.24
C SER A 19 7.04 -0.25 10.54
N MET A 20 8.29 0.14 10.30
CA MET A 20 8.61 1.36 9.55
C MET A 20 8.05 1.28 8.11
N MET A 21 8.27 0.16 7.43
CA MET A 21 7.85 -0.01 6.04
C MET A 21 6.34 -0.18 5.92
N GLN A 22 5.69 -0.87 6.86
CA GLN A 22 4.24 -0.90 6.97
C GLN A 22 3.68 0.52 7.11
N ARG A 23 4.21 1.33 8.03
CA ARG A 23 3.72 2.69 8.24
C ARG A 23 3.90 3.59 7.01
N ARG A 24 4.98 3.38 6.25
CA ARG A 24 5.22 4.07 4.96
C ARG A 24 4.21 3.61 3.89
N ALA A 25 3.91 2.32 3.80
CA ALA A 25 2.89 1.80 2.89
C ALA A 25 1.48 2.28 3.27
N GLU A 26 1.15 2.36 4.57
CA GLU A 26 -0.11 2.95 5.05
C GLU A 26 -0.19 4.42 4.66
N ALA A 27 0.71 5.25 5.20
CA ALA A 27 0.61 6.70 5.05
C ALA A 27 0.87 7.20 3.63
N GLY A 28 1.67 6.46 2.85
CA GLY A 28 2.09 6.85 1.51
C GLY A 28 1.22 6.27 0.40
N LEU A 29 0.45 5.22 0.68
CA LEU A 29 -0.38 4.55 -0.34
C LEU A 29 -1.78 4.30 0.18
N LEU A 30 -1.98 3.39 1.14
CA LEU A 30 -3.32 2.95 1.54
C LEU A 30 -4.19 4.10 2.09
N ASP A 31 -3.69 4.83 3.09
CA ASP A 31 -4.41 5.96 3.72
C ASP A 31 -4.59 7.11 2.71
N ALA A 32 -3.59 7.33 1.84
CA ALA A 32 -3.62 8.38 0.84
C ALA A 32 -4.69 8.11 -0.23
N VAL A 33 -4.78 6.86 -0.71
CA VAL A 33 -5.85 6.42 -1.62
C VAL A 33 -7.22 6.54 -0.93
N ALA A 34 -7.33 6.08 0.32
CA ALA A 34 -8.57 6.18 1.08
C ALA A 34 -9.02 7.64 1.23
N ALA A 35 -8.12 8.54 1.60
CA ALA A 35 -8.42 9.95 1.75
C ALA A 35 -8.81 10.60 0.40
N TYR A 36 -8.16 10.23 -0.71
CA TYR A 36 -8.61 10.66 -2.04
C TYR A 36 -10.05 10.19 -2.31
N PHE A 37 -10.33 8.90 -2.11
CA PHE A 37 -11.65 8.32 -2.34
C PHE A 37 -12.73 9.03 -1.52
N HIS A 38 -12.53 9.18 -0.21
CA HIS A 38 -13.53 9.73 0.69
C HIS A 38 -13.66 11.25 0.63
N HIS A 39 -12.66 12.00 0.13
CA HIS A 39 -12.74 13.47 0.14
C HIS A 39 -12.79 14.12 -1.25
N ALA A 40 -12.36 13.45 -2.32
CA ALA A 40 -12.28 14.03 -3.67
C ALA A 40 -13.03 13.21 -4.73
N THR A 41 -13.82 12.23 -4.30
CA THR A 41 -14.77 11.49 -5.14
C THR A 41 -16.14 11.44 -4.44
N PRO A 42 -17.20 10.91 -5.07
CA PRO A 42 -18.46 10.64 -4.37
C PRO A 42 -18.33 9.71 -3.16
N GLY A 43 -17.20 8.97 -3.04
CA GLY A 43 -16.90 8.11 -1.91
C GLY A 43 -17.98 7.05 -1.73
N LEU A 44 -18.44 6.90 -0.48
CA LEU A 44 -19.57 6.03 -0.14
C LEU A 44 -20.95 6.68 -0.34
N GLY A 45 -21.00 7.87 -0.93
CA GLY A 45 -22.23 8.63 -1.18
C GLY A 45 -22.52 9.70 -0.12
N PRO A 46 -23.40 10.67 -0.44
CA PRO A 46 -23.59 11.87 0.36
C PRO A 46 -24.18 11.62 1.76
N ASP A 47 -24.88 10.49 1.96
CA ASP A 47 -25.45 10.12 3.25
C ASP A 47 -24.38 9.73 4.28
N ILE A 48 -23.23 9.24 3.78
CA ILE A 48 -22.08 8.81 4.59
C ILE A 48 -21.00 9.91 4.59
N GLU A 49 -20.64 10.44 3.42
CA GLU A 49 -19.58 11.44 3.23
C GLU A 49 -20.06 12.87 3.57
N LYS A 50 -20.52 13.07 4.80
CA LYS A 50 -21.17 14.32 5.23
C LYS A 50 -20.29 15.57 5.12
N GLN A 51 -18.98 15.39 5.17
CA GLN A 51 -18.02 16.49 5.05
C GLN A 51 -16.80 16.04 4.25
N GLN A 52 -16.62 16.65 3.09
CA GLN A 52 -15.49 16.38 2.20
C GLN A 52 -14.60 17.61 2.08
N CYS A 53 -13.30 17.37 1.88
CA CYS A 53 -12.31 18.42 1.62
C CYS A 53 -11.60 18.07 0.32
N GLU A 54 -12.22 18.44 -0.81
CA GLU A 54 -11.75 18.06 -2.14
C GLU A 54 -10.28 18.47 -2.40
N PRO A 55 -9.82 19.69 -2.05
CA PRO A 55 -8.42 20.05 -2.24
C PRO A 55 -7.46 19.12 -1.50
N TRP A 56 -7.82 18.68 -0.29
CA TRP A 56 -7.02 17.71 0.46
C TRP A 56 -7.02 16.34 -0.19
N GLY A 57 -8.19 15.82 -0.59
CA GLY A 57 -8.28 14.52 -1.26
C GLY A 57 -7.46 14.47 -2.56
N ARG A 58 -7.43 15.57 -3.33
CA ARG A 58 -6.59 15.67 -4.54
C ARG A 58 -5.10 15.61 -4.21
N LEU A 59 -4.64 16.31 -3.16
CA LEU A 59 -3.25 16.18 -2.70
C LEU A 59 -2.91 14.75 -2.25
N GLN A 60 -3.87 14.02 -1.68
CA GLN A 60 -3.65 12.63 -1.29
C GLN A 60 -3.56 11.67 -2.47
N ARG A 61 -4.25 11.95 -3.59
CA ARG A 61 -4.03 11.20 -4.84
C ARG A 61 -2.59 11.33 -5.31
N ASP A 62 -2.05 12.55 -5.33
CA ASP A 62 -0.68 12.79 -5.77
C ASP A 62 0.32 12.12 -4.82
N ARG A 63 0.05 12.18 -3.50
CA ARG A 63 0.82 11.44 -2.49
C ARG A 63 0.80 9.92 -2.72
N ALA A 64 -0.35 9.35 -3.07
CA ALA A 64 -0.46 7.93 -3.37
C ALA A 64 0.41 7.53 -4.57
N VAL A 65 0.40 8.35 -5.63
CA VAL A 65 1.24 8.15 -6.82
C VAL A 65 2.73 8.24 -6.47
N ASP A 66 3.13 9.21 -5.65
CA ASP A 66 4.51 9.31 -5.16
C ASP A 66 4.90 8.13 -4.25
N GLY A 67 3.95 7.64 -3.45
CA GLY A 67 4.09 6.43 -2.65
C GLY A 67 4.34 5.19 -3.52
N MET A 68 3.61 5.04 -4.64
CA MET A 68 3.86 3.96 -5.61
C MET A 68 5.29 4.04 -6.18
N ARG A 69 5.74 5.23 -6.59
CA ARG A 69 7.12 5.42 -7.09
C ARG A 69 8.18 5.16 -6.02
N TYR A 70 7.89 5.51 -4.76
CA TYR A 70 8.79 5.21 -3.64
C TYR A 70 8.90 3.70 -3.43
N LEU A 71 7.78 2.97 -3.40
CA LEU A 71 7.79 1.52 -3.24
C LEU A 71 8.43 0.81 -4.44
N ASP A 72 8.26 1.33 -5.65
CA ASP A 72 8.97 0.83 -6.83
C ASP A 72 10.49 0.88 -6.66
N LYS A 73 11.02 2.02 -6.19
CA LYS A 73 12.45 2.17 -5.90
C LYS A 73 12.93 1.20 -4.81
N VAL A 74 12.13 1.00 -3.76
CA VAL A 74 12.46 0.01 -2.72
C VAL A 74 12.53 -1.39 -3.34
N LEU A 75 11.57 -1.76 -4.17
CA LEU A 75 11.47 -3.08 -4.79
C LEU A 75 12.50 -3.33 -5.91
N ALA A 76 13.25 -2.31 -6.32
CA ALA A 76 14.39 -2.48 -7.22
C ALA A 76 15.54 -3.23 -6.54
N ASP A 77 15.71 -3.05 -5.22
CA ASP A 77 16.85 -3.58 -4.46
C ASP A 77 16.49 -4.80 -3.59
N GLN A 78 15.21 -5.13 -3.43
CA GLN A 78 14.74 -6.19 -2.53
C GLN A 78 13.42 -6.85 -3.01
N PRO A 79 13.20 -8.14 -2.69
CA PRO A 79 12.09 -8.91 -3.24
C PRO A 79 10.72 -8.66 -2.60
N TYR A 80 10.67 -8.01 -1.43
CA TYR A 80 9.47 -7.65 -0.67
C TYR A 80 9.64 -6.28 -0.02
N ILE A 81 8.56 -5.68 0.48
CA ILE A 81 8.52 -4.29 0.96
C ILE A 81 9.42 -4.06 2.19
N ALA A 82 9.61 -5.07 3.03
CA ALA A 82 10.44 -4.97 4.24
C ALA A 82 11.81 -5.69 4.15
N GLY A 83 12.18 -6.22 2.98
CA GLY A 83 13.44 -6.91 2.75
C GLY A 83 13.23 -8.25 2.03
N ASP A 84 13.84 -9.31 2.58
CA ASP A 84 13.90 -10.63 1.92
C ASP A 84 12.65 -11.50 2.13
N ASP A 85 11.92 -11.26 3.20
CA ASP A 85 10.76 -12.06 3.61
C ASP A 85 9.45 -11.29 3.41
N PHE A 86 8.40 -11.99 2.99
CA PHE A 86 7.04 -11.44 2.94
C PHE A 86 6.54 -11.07 4.34
N SER A 87 5.95 -9.88 4.48
CA SER A 87 5.60 -9.30 5.77
C SER A 87 4.24 -8.59 5.74
N VAL A 88 3.80 -8.07 6.89
CA VAL A 88 2.61 -7.21 6.94
C VAL A 88 2.74 -5.95 6.08
N ALA A 89 3.96 -5.45 5.84
CA ALA A 89 4.17 -4.31 4.95
C ALA A 89 3.77 -4.61 3.49
N ASP A 90 3.98 -5.85 3.04
CA ASP A 90 3.54 -6.31 1.72
C ASP A 90 2.02 -6.43 1.64
N ILE A 91 1.39 -6.95 2.70
CA ILE A 91 -0.08 -7.05 2.80
C ILE A 91 -0.71 -5.65 2.68
N THR A 92 -0.19 -4.69 3.44
CA THR A 92 -0.65 -3.29 3.40
C THR A 92 -0.51 -2.68 2.02
N ALA A 93 0.67 -2.80 1.39
CA ALA A 93 0.89 -2.25 0.06
C ALA A 93 -0.02 -2.90 -0.99
N PHE A 94 -0.27 -4.21 -0.88
CA PHE A 94 -1.12 -4.95 -1.81
C PHE A 94 -2.57 -4.49 -1.71
N ALA A 95 -3.09 -4.36 -0.48
CA ALA A 95 -4.41 -3.77 -0.24
C ALA A 95 -4.50 -2.33 -0.74
N GLY A 96 -3.44 -1.53 -0.56
CA GLY A 96 -3.35 -0.17 -1.08
C GLY A 96 -3.46 -0.10 -2.60
N LEU A 97 -2.82 -1.02 -3.34
CA LEU A 97 -2.94 -1.10 -4.80
C LEU A 97 -4.32 -1.57 -5.26
N ALA A 98 -4.92 -2.53 -4.56
CA ALA A 98 -6.30 -2.95 -4.85
C ALA A 98 -7.29 -1.80 -4.64
N PHE A 99 -7.11 -0.98 -3.60
CA PHE A 99 -7.93 0.20 -3.38
C PHE A 99 -7.63 1.29 -4.42
N ALA A 100 -6.38 1.45 -4.85
CA ALA A 100 -6.02 2.41 -5.90
C ALA A 100 -6.76 2.07 -7.20
N ASP A 101 -6.78 0.80 -7.61
CA ASP A 101 -7.52 0.32 -8.77
C ASP A 101 -9.03 0.61 -8.64
N PHE A 102 -9.63 0.26 -7.49
CA PHE A 102 -11.02 0.57 -7.19
C PHE A 102 -11.33 2.07 -7.27
N ALA A 103 -10.43 2.92 -6.75
CA ALA A 103 -10.55 4.37 -6.77
C ALA A 103 -10.11 5.01 -8.12
N ARG A 104 -9.75 4.19 -9.13
CA ARG A 104 -9.28 4.62 -10.45
C ARG A 104 -8.03 5.50 -10.40
N ILE A 105 -7.08 5.14 -9.53
CA ILE A 105 -5.72 5.66 -9.52
C ILE A 105 -4.82 4.62 -10.18
N ASP A 106 -4.39 4.91 -11.41
CA ASP A 106 -3.51 4.01 -12.14
C ASP A 106 -2.11 3.93 -11.51
N VAL A 107 -1.53 2.74 -11.49
CA VAL A 107 -0.11 2.55 -11.17
C VAL A 107 0.73 3.12 -12.32
N PRO A 108 1.63 4.10 -12.06
CA PRO A 108 2.42 4.76 -13.09
C PRO A 108 3.18 3.77 -14.00
N ALA A 109 3.35 4.15 -15.27
CA ALA A 109 4.02 3.31 -16.28
C ALA A 109 5.47 2.98 -15.91
N ASP A 110 6.15 3.91 -15.24
CA ASP A 110 7.52 3.83 -14.74
C ASP A 110 7.70 2.93 -13.51
N CYS A 111 6.62 2.46 -12.88
CA CYS A 111 6.69 1.58 -11.70
C CYS A 111 6.78 0.08 -12.07
N ALA A 112 7.83 -0.32 -12.78
CA ALA A 112 8.00 -1.70 -13.27
C ALA A 112 8.22 -2.73 -12.14
N ASN A 113 9.02 -2.39 -11.13
CA ASN A 113 9.33 -3.28 -10.00
C ASN A 113 8.09 -3.50 -9.13
N LEU A 114 7.32 -2.43 -8.89
CA LEU A 114 6.07 -2.51 -8.16
C LEU A 114 5.04 -3.41 -8.88
N LYS A 115 4.94 -3.28 -10.21
CA LYS A 115 4.04 -4.13 -11.01
C LYS A 115 4.46 -5.60 -10.96
N ALA A 116 5.76 -5.88 -11.10
CA ALA A 116 6.29 -7.25 -11.01
C ALA A 116 6.06 -7.84 -9.61
N TRP A 117 6.33 -7.07 -8.55
CA TRP A 117 6.04 -7.47 -7.17
C TRP A 117 4.55 -7.73 -6.96
N HIS A 118 3.66 -6.87 -7.48
CA HIS A 118 2.22 -7.04 -7.34
C HIS A 118 1.75 -8.35 -7.99
N GLN A 119 2.23 -8.66 -9.20
CA GLN A 119 1.93 -9.93 -9.87
C GLN A 119 2.42 -11.15 -9.08
N LYS A 120 3.64 -11.08 -8.55
CA LYS A 120 4.21 -12.14 -7.68
C LYS A 120 3.38 -12.34 -6.41
N VAL A 121 2.99 -11.26 -5.74
CA VAL A 121 2.20 -11.32 -4.50
C VAL A 121 0.78 -11.83 -4.77
N ALA A 122 0.16 -11.42 -5.88
CA ALA A 122 -1.17 -11.88 -6.29
C ALA A 122 -1.25 -13.41 -6.49
N GLN A 123 -0.14 -14.08 -6.80
CA GLN A 123 -0.08 -15.53 -6.97
C GLN A 123 0.02 -16.32 -5.64
N ARG A 124 0.18 -15.64 -4.50
CA ARG A 124 0.27 -16.32 -3.21
C ARG A 124 -1.07 -17.00 -2.86
N PRO A 125 -1.09 -18.23 -2.31
CA PRO A 125 -2.35 -18.92 -1.95
C PRO A 125 -3.24 -18.16 -0.95
N SER A 126 -2.68 -17.26 -0.16
CA SER A 126 -3.43 -16.40 0.76
C SER A 126 -4.16 -15.24 0.07
N ILE A 127 -3.95 -15.06 -1.24
CA ILE A 127 -4.48 -13.96 -2.06
C ILE A 127 -5.19 -14.50 -3.30
N ALA A 128 -4.59 -15.46 -3.99
CA ALA A 128 -5.21 -16.16 -5.11
C ALA A 128 -6.36 -17.03 -4.61
N GLY A 129 -7.59 -16.51 -4.69
CA GLY A 129 -8.83 -17.18 -4.33
C GLY A 129 -9.97 -16.68 -5.21
#